data_AF-A0A2A5YCU2-F1
#
_entry.id   AF-A0A2A5YCU2-F1
#
_cell.length_a   1.000
_cell.length_b   1.000
_cell.length_c   1.000
_cell.angle_alpha   90.00
_cell.angle_beta   90.00
_cell.angle_gamma   90.00
#
_symmetry.space_group_name_H-M   'P 1'
#
loop_
_entity.id
_entity.type
_entity.pdbx_description
1 polymer ?
#
loop_
_entity_poly.entity_id
_entity_poly.type
_entity_poly.pdbx_seq_one_letter_code
_entity_poly.pdbx_strand_id
1 'polypeptide(L)'
;MTFSINSRTLAGGFAVSDHLVLQTMATAFKHLKLVTEPGGAVALAAALDGRLPKDTKCAVAIISGGNADEAMFTKALSAGSLF
;
A
#
# COMPACT_ATOMS: atom_id res chain seq x y z
N MET A 1 -18.29 13.56 -1.98
CA MET A 1 -18.95 13.83 -0.68
C MET A 1 -17.99 13.84 0.52
N THR A 2 -16.85 13.13 0.51
CA THR A 2 -15.94 13.07 1.68
C THR A 2 -14.89 14.18 1.79
N PHE A 3 -14.62 14.92 0.71
CA PHE A 3 -13.56 15.93 0.66
C PHE A 3 -13.66 17.01 1.76
N SER A 4 -14.87 17.51 2.04
CA SER A 4 -15.08 18.56 3.06
C SER A 4 -14.73 18.13 4.49
N ILE A 5 -14.78 16.82 4.78
CA ILE A 5 -14.32 16.27 6.06
C ILE A 5 -12.80 16.16 6.01
N ASN A 6 -12.27 15.49 4.99
CA ASN A 6 -10.85 15.20 4.86
C ASN A 6 -9.97 16.46 4.80
N SER A 7 -10.45 17.55 4.18
CA SER A 7 -9.72 18.82 4.10
C SER A 7 -9.53 19.51 5.47
N ARG A 8 -10.28 19.09 6.49
CA ARG A 8 -10.22 19.62 7.85
C ARG A 8 -9.60 18.65 8.85
N THR A 9 -9.61 17.34 8.57
CA THR A 9 -9.23 16.30 9.53
C THR A 9 -7.95 15.55 9.18
N LEU A 10 -7.55 15.50 7.91
CA LEU A 10 -6.31 14.84 7.52
C LEU A 10 -5.13 15.80 7.66
N ALA A 11 -4.00 15.27 8.14
CA ALA A 11 -2.73 16.00 8.17
C ALA A 11 -2.11 16.19 6.77
N GLY A 12 -2.58 15.44 5.77
CA GLY A 12 -2.07 15.49 4.41
C GLY A 12 -2.46 14.27 3.58
N GLY A 13 -1.85 14.16 2.41
CA GLY A 13 -2.01 13.03 1.50
C GLY A 13 -0.67 12.64 0.89
N PHE A 14 -0.61 11.41 0.39
CA PHE A 14 0.61 10.84 -0.15
C PHE A 14 0.29 10.10 -1.45
N ALA A 15 1.11 10.32 -2.47
CA ALA A 15 1.03 9.61 -3.74
C ALA A 15 2.11 8.54 -3.81
N VAL A 16 1.73 7.37 -4.33
CA VAL A 16 2.61 6.23 -4.61
C VAL A 16 2.54 5.90 -6.10
N SER A 17 3.59 5.28 -6.63
CA SER A 17 3.61 4.80 -8.01
C SER A 17 2.99 3.41 -8.12
N ASP A 18 2.43 3.09 -9.29
CA ASP A 18 1.94 1.75 -9.59
C ASP A 18 3.02 0.68 -9.38
N HIS A 19 4.28 0.98 -9.72
CA HIS A 19 5.39 0.05 -9.53
C HIS A 19 5.60 -0.28 -8.04
N LEU A 20 5.62 0.75 -7.18
CA LEU A 20 5.75 0.55 -5.73
C LEU A 20 4.57 -0.26 -5.16
N VAL A 21 3.35 -0.01 -5.66
CA VAL A 21 2.16 -0.77 -5.26
C VAL A 21 2.31 -2.25 -5.61
N LEU A 22 2.77 -2.58 -6.82
CA LEU A 22 3.00 -3.97 -7.24
C LEU A 22 4.06 -4.66 -6.38
N GLN A 23 5.18 -3.99 -6.11
CA GLN A 23 6.21 -4.53 -5.21
C GLN A 23 5.69 -4.72 -3.77
N THR A 24 4.82 -3.81 -3.32
CA THR A 24 4.18 -3.91 -2.01
C THR A 24 3.22 -5.11 -1.93
N MET A 25 2.43 -5.36 -2.97
CA MET A 25 1.58 -6.55 -3.06
C MET A 25 2.42 -7.83 -2.95
N ALA A 26 3.54 -7.92 -3.68
CA ALA A 26 4.47 -9.05 -3.58
C ALA A 26 5.09 -9.19 -2.17
N THR A 27 5.42 -8.06 -1.54
CA THR A 27 5.97 -8.01 -0.17
C THR A 27 4.96 -8.50 0.86
N ALA A 28 3.70 -8.04 0.76
CA ALA A 28 2.61 -8.47 1.64
C ALA A 28 2.35 -9.98 1.51
N PHE A 29 2.35 -10.51 0.29
CA PHE A 29 2.22 -11.95 0.08
C PHE A 29 3.40 -12.74 0.67
N LYS A 30 4.64 -12.33 0.37
CA LYS A 30 5.85 -13.02 0.81
C LYS A 30 5.95 -13.09 2.34
N HIS A 31 5.74 -11.96 3.01
CA HIS A 31 6.05 -11.81 4.44
C HIS A 31 4.83 -11.88 5.36
N LEU A 32 3.66 -11.41 4.90
CA LEU A 32 2.43 -11.38 5.71
C LEU A 32 1.44 -12.48 5.33
N LYS A 33 1.69 -13.19 4.22
CA LYS A 33 0.78 -14.20 3.65
C LYS A 33 -0.60 -13.64 3.27
N LEU A 34 -0.63 -12.34 2.94
CA LEU A 34 -1.84 -11.63 2.54
C LEU A 34 -1.89 -11.48 1.03
N VAL A 35 -3.04 -11.80 0.44
CA VAL A 35 -3.38 -11.42 -0.94
C VAL A 35 -4.05 -10.05 -0.88
N THR A 36 -3.52 -9.10 -1.66
CA THR A 36 -4.03 -7.73 -1.73
C THR A 36 -4.30 -7.35 -3.17
N GLU A 37 -5.17 -6.37 -3.38
CA GLU A 37 -5.39 -5.72 -4.68
C GLU A 37 -4.63 -4.38 -4.75
N PRO A 38 -4.41 -3.79 -5.95
CA PRO A 38 -3.64 -2.56 -6.07
C PRO A 38 -4.15 -1.42 -5.18
N GLY A 39 -5.47 -1.16 -5.19
CA GLY A 39 -6.09 -0.14 -4.33
C GLY A 39 -5.98 -0.47 -2.84
N GLY A 40 -6.09 -1.75 -2.47
CA GLY A 40 -5.95 -2.23 -1.10
C GLY A 40 -4.55 -2.14 -0.53
N ALA A 41 -3.52 -2.11 -1.37
CA ALA A 41 -2.12 -2.06 -0.96
C ALA A 41 -1.55 -0.62 -0.84
N VAL A 42 -2.27 0.42 -1.29
CA VAL A 42 -1.77 1.81 -1.35
C VAL A 42 -1.28 2.33 0.00
N ALA A 43 -2.02 2.08 1.08
CA ALA A 43 -1.64 2.55 2.41
C ALA A 43 -0.36 1.85 2.92
N LEU A 44 -0.22 0.55 2.66
CA LEU A 44 0.99 -0.20 3.00
C LEU A 44 2.18 0.28 2.17
N ALA A 45 1.96 0.55 0.88
CA ALA A 45 2.99 1.05 -0.02
C ALA A 45 3.53 2.40 0.48
N ALA A 46 2.64 3.32 0.84
CA ALA A 46 3.03 4.61 1.41
C ALA A 46 3.80 4.48 2.74
N ALA A 47 3.41 3.52 3.59
CA ALA A 47 4.10 3.27 4.85
C ALA A 47 5.51 2.67 4.67
N LEU A 48 5.73 1.88 3.61
CA LEU A 48 7.01 1.23 3.31
C LEU A 48 7.96 2.09 2.44
N ASP A 49 7.48 3.19 1.87
CA ASP A 49 8.24 4.06 0.95
C ASP A 49 9.33 4.91 1.64
N GLY A 50 9.57 4.72 2.94
CA GLY A 50 10.64 5.40 3.70
C GLY A 50 10.42 6.89 3.95
N ARG A 51 9.25 7.44 3.59
CA ARG A 51 8.91 8.87 3.74
C ARG A 51 8.12 9.20 5.02
N LEU A 52 7.91 8.24 5.92
CA LEU A 52 7.31 8.51 7.23
C LEU A 52 8.23 9.43 8.08
N PRO A 53 7.68 10.25 9.00
CA PRO A 53 8.48 11.05 9.92
C PRO A 53 9.51 10.21 10.69
N LYS A 54 10.73 10.73 10.86
CA LYS A 54 11.84 9.97 11.47
C LYS A 54 11.59 9.56 12.93
N ASP A 55 10.71 10.26 13.62
CA ASP A 55 10.27 10.01 14.99
C ASP A 55 9.04 9.08 15.08
N THR A 56 8.58 8.53 13.95
CA THR A 56 7.48 7.56 13.92
C THR A 56 7.84 6.30 14.68
N LYS A 57 7.25 6.11 15.86
CA LYS A 57 7.43 4.89 16.68
C LYS A 57 6.51 3.75 16.24
N CYS A 58 5.34 4.08 15.70
CA CYS A 58 4.33 3.13 15.29
C CYS A 58 3.54 3.71 14.12
N ALA A 59 3.34 2.91 13.07
CA ALA A 59 2.50 3.24 11.93
C ALA A 59 1.50 2.11 11.71
N VAL A 60 0.25 2.47 11.37
CA VAL A 60 -0.80 1.53 11.02
C VAL A 60 -1.19 1.76 9.57
N ALA A 61 -1.10 0.71 8.76
CA ALA A 61 -1.58 0.70 7.39
C ALA A 61 -2.79 -0.23 7.28
N ILE A 62 -3.86 0.26 6.65
CA ILE A 62 -5.07 -0.54 6.41
C ILE A 62 -4.95 -1.18 5.04
N ILE A 63 -5.05 -2.51 5.00
CA ILE A 63 -5.23 -3.26 3.77
C ILE A 63 -6.73 -3.36 3.51
N SER A 64 -7.25 -2.57 2.58
CA SER A 64 -8.70 -2.40 2.42
C SER A 64 -9.37 -3.43 1.49
N GLY A 65 -8.60 -4.19 0.71
CA GLY A 65 -9.13 -5.13 -0.29
C GLY A 65 -8.10 -6.12 -0.82
N GLY A 66 -8.61 -7.21 -1.38
CA GLY A 66 -7.83 -8.35 -1.87
C GLY A 66 -8.40 -9.02 -3.12
N ASN A 67 -9.27 -8.32 -3.86
CA ASN A 67 -9.89 -8.85 -5.08
C ASN A 67 -8.93 -8.67 -6.27
N ALA A 68 -7.91 -9.53 -6.32
CA ALA A 68 -6.99 -9.62 -7.46
C ALA A 68 -7.24 -10.91 -8.23
N ASP A 69 -7.41 -10.81 -9.54
CA ASP A 69 -7.38 -11.98 -10.42
C ASP A 69 -5.95 -12.51 -10.60
N GLU A 70 -5.82 -13.68 -11.22
CA GLU A 70 -4.54 -14.36 -11.43
C GLU A 70 -3.55 -13.50 -12.24
N ALA A 71 -4.04 -12.78 -13.25
CA ALA A 71 -3.20 -11.96 -14.12
C ALA A 71 -2.62 -10.75 -13.37
N MET A 72 -3.44 -10.06 -12.59
CA MET A 72 -3.01 -8.95 -11.73
C MET A 72 -2.04 -9.42 -10.66
N PHE A 73 -2.34 -10.55 -10.00
CA PHE A 73 -1.48 -11.04 -8.94
C PHE A 73 -0.13 -11.54 -9.48
N THR A 74 -0.12 -12.21 -10.63
CA THR A 74 1.12 -12.60 -11.32
C THR A 74 1.96 -11.39 -11.71
N LYS A 75 1.33 -10.31 -12.19
CA LYS A 75 2.01 -9.04 -12.47
C LYS A 75 2.68 -8.47 -11.23
N ALA A 76 1.99 -8.50 -10.08
CA ALA A 76 2.57 -8.06 -8.81
C ALA A 76 3.76 -8.93 -8.39
N LEU A 77 3.63 -10.25 -8.40
CA LEU A 77 4.72 -11.17 -8.03
C LEU A 77 5.94 -11.00 -8.94
N SER A 78 5.73 -10.69 -10.23
CA SER A 78 6.80 -10.44 -11.21
C SER A 78 7.57 -9.15 -10.95
N ALA A 79 6.98 -8.18 -10.24
CA ALA A 79 7.66 -6.93 -9.86
C ALA A 79 8.71 -7.14 -8.74
N GLY A 80 8.67 -8.28 -8.05
CA GLY A 80 9.56 -8.61 -6.93
C GLY A 80 9.15 -7.92 -5.62
N SER A 81 9.51 -8.52 -4.48
CA SER A 81 9.32 -7.90 -3.17
C SER A 81 10.34 -6.78 -2.93
N LEU A 82 9.99 -5.80 -2.09
CA LEU A 82 10.88 -4.70 -1.70
C LEU A 82 12.13 -5.19 -0.94
N PHE A 83 12.00 -6.31 -0.23
CA PHE A 83 13.04 -7.01 0.53
C PHE A 83 12.72 -8.52 0.64
#